data_AF-A0A820AFR2-F1
#
_entry.id   AF-A0A820AFR2-F1
#
_cell.length_a   1.000
_cell.length_b   1.000
_cell.length_c   1.000
_cell.angle_alpha   90.00
_cell.angle_beta   90.00
_cell.angle_gamma   90.00
#
_symmetry.space_group_name_H-M   'P 1'
#
loop_
_entity.id
_entity.type
_entity.pdbx_description
1 polymer ?
#
loop_
_entity_poly.entity_id
_entity_poly.type
_entity_poly.pdbx_seq_one_letter_code
_entity_poly.pdbx_strand_id
1 'polypeptide(L)'
;MGCAPSHNAAAHEQINSNAVTATTIPSTKQQETIEPTKSTPKMSSGNCCTAKFRPSFLLNIILICLVTINVLISCHHNEKDVAEQLSKQLTNLNFTCYTLTDATPSSIVARANLVRWSDVFISLISRSYQRTFFCMETINYAKDLRKPIVVILAESNFQPYGALGAISAGAVRSIVLPNDGISENVLTQLSNTISNQKIKKNSKNVTDPAKMEANNDKVNMIHGDTQCTILVCTVDDGVTVAQLVYEDFISNNLNVGFENLSKPN
;
A
#
# COMPACT_ATOMS: atom_id res chain seq x y z
N MET A 1 15.90 57.84 -33.20
CA MET A 1 15.14 57.94 -34.47
C MET A 1 14.24 56.72 -34.58
N GLY A 2 12.93 56.94 -34.75
CA GLY A 2 11.84 55.95 -34.88
C GLY A 2 11.33 55.43 -33.52
N CYS A 3 10.26 55.92 -32.89
CA CYS A 3 8.83 56.00 -33.29
C CYS A 3 8.32 54.63 -33.77
N ALA A 4 7.24 54.01 -33.28
CA ALA A 4 6.13 54.45 -32.43
C ALA A 4 5.37 53.17 -31.89
N PRO A 5 4.30 53.33 -31.09
CA PRO A 5 3.69 52.31 -30.22
C PRO A 5 2.42 51.66 -30.83
N SER A 6 1.72 50.77 -30.11
CA SER A 6 0.30 51.01 -29.71
C SER A 6 -0.52 49.78 -29.23
N HIS A 7 -1.51 50.12 -28.39
CA HIS A 7 -2.83 49.52 -28.09
C HIS A 7 -2.93 48.16 -27.36
N ASN A 8 -3.38 48.13 -26.09
CA ASN A 8 -4.78 48.23 -25.58
C ASN A 8 -5.70 47.06 -25.99
N ALA A 9 -6.19 46.30 -25.01
CA ALA A 9 -7.61 46.01 -24.84
C ALA A 9 -7.87 45.29 -23.51
N ALA A 10 -8.50 46.00 -22.59
CA ALA A 10 -9.22 45.44 -21.46
C ALA A 10 -10.53 44.80 -21.96
N ALA A 11 -10.89 43.63 -21.44
CA ALA A 11 -12.22 43.05 -21.59
C ALA A 11 -12.78 42.68 -20.22
N HIS A 12 -13.75 43.48 -19.81
CA HIS A 12 -14.82 43.19 -18.87
C HIS A 12 -15.69 42.03 -19.40
N GLU A 13 -16.09 41.08 -18.55
CA GLU A 13 -17.45 40.50 -18.50
C GLU A 13 -17.54 39.55 -17.31
N GLN A 14 -18.25 39.93 -16.24
CA GLN A 14 -19.67 39.67 -15.96
C GLN A 14 -19.82 38.62 -14.85
N ILE A 15 -20.09 39.17 -13.68
CA ILE A 15 -20.57 38.50 -12.48
C ILE A 15 -21.97 37.96 -12.79
N ASN A 16 -22.16 36.65 -12.72
CA ASN A 16 -23.49 36.05 -12.78
C ASN A 16 -23.85 35.49 -11.39
N SER A 17 -24.60 36.29 -10.65
CA SER A 17 -25.17 35.97 -9.35
C SER A 17 -26.61 35.47 -9.54
N ASN A 18 -26.80 34.15 -9.56
CA ASN A 18 -28.11 33.51 -9.41
C ASN A 18 -28.04 32.63 -8.15
N ALA A 19 -28.65 33.07 -7.05
CA ALA A 19 -30.06 32.92 -6.73
C ALA A 19 -30.27 31.67 -5.87
N VAL A 20 -30.34 31.94 -4.58
CA VAL A 20 -30.76 31.11 -3.47
C VAL A 20 -32.12 30.49 -3.77
N THR A 21 -32.25 29.17 -3.63
CA THR A 21 -33.55 28.53 -3.40
C THR A 21 -33.37 27.55 -2.25
N ALA A 22 -33.80 27.97 -1.07
CA ALA A 22 -33.98 27.10 0.08
C ALA A 22 -35.26 26.28 -0.14
N THR A 23 -35.13 24.95 -0.17
CA THR A 23 -36.29 24.05 -0.15
C THR A 23 -36.28 23.27 1.14
N THR A 24 -37.34 23.52 1.91
CA THR A 24 -37.67 22.99 3.22
C THR A 24 -37.94 21.49 3.20
N ILE A 25 -37.47 20.85 4.27
CA ILE A 25 -37.61 19.46 4.70
C ILE A 25 -39.09 19.06 4.89
N PRO A 26 -39.47 17.81 4.56
CA PRO A 26 -40.44 17.08 5.36
C PRO A 26 -39.76 15.91 6.09
N SER A 27 -39.81 15.99 7.41
CA SER A 27 -39.36 14.98 8.36
C SER A 27 -40.49 13.98 8.57
N THR A 28 -40.36 12.75 8.05
CA THR A 28 -41.30 11.66 8.35
C THR A 28 -40.68 10.73 9.39
N LYS A 29 -41.22 10.78 10.60
CA LYS A 29 -40.98 9.80 11.66
C LYS A 29 -41.60 8.46 11.24
N GLN A 30 -40.80 7.40 11.22
CA GLN A 30 -41.30 6.03 11.41
C GLN A 30 -40.50 5.42 12.55
N GLN A 31 -41.23 5.12 13.63
CA GLN A 31 -40.72 4.51 14.85
C GLN A 31 -41.41 3.15 14.90
N GLU A 32 -40.71 2.11 14.43
CA GLU A 32 -41.20 0.74 14.46
C GLU A 32 -40.52 0.00 15.62
N THR A 33 -41.33 -0.32 16.62
CA THR A 33 -40.97 -1.12 17.79
C THR A 33 -40.91 -2.58 17.39
N ILE A 34 -39.71 -3.18 17.39
CA ILE A 34 -39.52 -4.62 17.16
C ILE A 34 -39.24 -5.29 18.51
N GLU A 35 -40.13 -6.20 18.90
CA GLU A 35 -39.99 -7.06 20.08
C GLU A 35 -38.87 -8.11 19.90
N PRO A 36 -38.07 -8.41 20.94
CA PRO A 36 -37.12 -9.51 20.87
C PRO A 36 -37.82 -10.86 21.17
N THR A 37 -38.09 -11.64 20.14
CA THR A 37 -38.53 -13.03 20.28
C THR A 37 -37.35 -13.91 20.71
N LYS A 38 -37.40 -14.38 21.96
CA LYS A 38 -36.44 -15.30 22.57
C LYS A 38 -36.66 -16.70 21.99
N SER A 39 -35.82 -17.14 21.05
CA SER A 39 -35.77 -18.53 20.60
C SER A 39 -34.43 -19.16 21.00
N THR A 40 -34.54 -20.19 21.84
CA THR A 40 -33.43 -21.03 22.33
C THR A 40 -33.06 -22.07 21.26
N PRO A 41 -31.80 -22.15 20.81
CA PRO A 41 -31.35 -23.26 19.98
C PRO A 41 -31.06 -24.49 20.84
N LYS A 42 -31.74 -25.60 20.53
CA LYS A 42 -31.43 -26.94 21.04
C LYS A 42 -30.04 -27.36 20.54
N MET A 43 -29.13 -27.66 21.46
CA MET A 43 -27.88 -28.35 21.15
C MET A 43 -28.19 -29.76 20.64
N SER A 44 -27.96 -29.97 19.34
CA SER A 44 -27.85 -31.29 18.73
C SER A 44 -26.40 -31.73 18.83
N SER A 45 -26.16 -32.82 19.56
CA SER A 45 -24.88 -33.52 19.68
C SER A 45 -24.52 -34.15 18.33
N GLY A 46 -23.78 -33.42 17.51
CA GLY A 46 -23.21 -33.89 16.25
C GLY A 46 -21.79 -34.43 16.45
N ASN A 47 -21.55 -35.62 15.93
CA ASN A 47 -20.33 -36.40 16.08
C ASN A 47 -19.05 -35.65 15.68
N CYS A 48 -18.04 -35.77 16.54
CA CYS A 48 -16.67 -35.30 16.34
C CYS A 48 -16.01 -36.08 15.20
N CYS A 49 -16.03 -35.51 14.00
CA CYS A 49 -15.21 -35.97 12.88
C CYS A 49 -13.75 -35.60 13.17
N THR A 50 -12.96 -36.58 13.61
CA THR A 50 -11.51 -36.48 13.69
C THR A 50 -10.94 -36.46 12.27
N ALA A 51 -10.84 -35.27 11.68
CA ALA A 51 -10.16 -35.08 10.40
C ALA A 51 -8.66 -35.38 10.59
N LYS A 52 -8.26 -36.59 10.18
CA LYS A 52 -6.88 -37.07 10.23
C LYS A 52 -6.08 -36.32 9.14
N PHE A 53 -5.48 -35.19 9.52
CA PHE A 53 -4.70 -34.35 8.61
C PHE A 53 -3.45 -35.10 8.14
N ARG A 54 -3.28 -35.22 6.82
CA ARG A 54 -2.13 -35.92 6.23
C ARG A 54 -0.89 -35.01 6.26
N PRO A 55 0.25 -35.45 6.82
CA PRO A 55 1.47 -34.63 6.94
C PRO A 55 2.13 -34.25 5.60
N SER A 56 1.64 -34.78 4.46
CA SER A 56 2.10 -34.40 3.13
C SER A 56 1.62 -33.02 2.66
N PHE A 57 0.65 -32.39 3.35
CA PHE A 57 0.19 -31.03 3.02
C PHE A 57 1.12 -29.93 3.57
N LEU A 58 1.79 -30.18 4.70
CA LEU A 58 2.69 -29.23 5.34
C LEU A 58 3.97 -28.99 4.53
N LEU A 59 4.45 -30.00 3.79
CA LEU A 59 5.65 -29.87 2.95
C LEU A 59 5.42 -28.93 1.74
N ASN A 60 4.18 -28.74 1.29
CA ASN A 60 3.83 -27.76 0.24
C ASN A 60 3.62 -26.35 0.80
N ILE A 61 3.23 -26.22 2.07
CA ILE A 61 3.06 -24.92 2.75
C ILE A 61 4.42 -24.28 3.08
N ILE A 62 5.45 -25.10 3.34
CA ILE A 62 6.78 -24.62 3.74
C ILE A 62 7.64 -24.12 2.56
N LEU A 63 7.34 -24.48 1.30
CA LEU A 63 8.23 -24.18 0.16
C LEU A 63 7.80 -22.99 -0.73
N ILE A 64 6.70 -22.30 -0.40
CA ILE A 64 6.28 -21.07 -1.10
C ILE A 64 6.22 -19.88 -0.13
N CYS A 65 7.17 -19.80 0.80
CA CYS A 65 7.71 -18.48 1.17
C CYS A 65 8.53 -17.94 -0.02
N LEU A 66 7.89 -17.80 -1.19
CA LEU A 66 8.41 -16.96 -2.25
C LEU A 66 8.50 -15.59 -1.62
N VAL A 67 9.73 -15.13 -1.37
CA VAL A 67 10.01 -13.75 -0.99
C VAL A 67 9.62 -12.90 -2.19
N THR A 68 8.32 -12.60 -2.27
CA THR A 68 7.75 -11.66 -3.21
C THR A 68 8.10 -10.25 -2.75
N ILE A 69 8.30 -9.37 -3.71
CA ILE A 69 8.57 -7.96 -3.42
C ILE A 69 7.22 -7.30 -3.22
N ASN A 70 7.05 -6.63 -2.07
CA ASN A 70 5.85 -5.87 -1.78
C ASN A 70 5.94 -4.50 -2.46
N VAL A 71 5.08 -4.26 -3.44
CA VAL A 71 5.00 -3.01 -4.19
C VAL A 71 3.76 -2.24 -3.72
N LEU A 72 3.96 -1.01 -3.26
CA LEU A 72 2.85 -0.11 -2.91
C LEU A 72 2.72 0.96 -3.99
N ILE A 73 1.56 1.04 -4.62
CA ILE A 73 1.21 2.02 -5.64
C ILE A 73 0.34 3.09 -4.99
N SER A 74 0.88 4.31 -4.84
CA SER A 74 0.13 5.47 -4.38
C SER A 74 -0.37 6.28 -5.58
N CYS A 75 -1.67 6.56 -5.62
CA CYS A 75 -2.29 7.39 -6.65
C CYS A 75 -3.38 8.27 -6.04
N HIS A 76 -3.88 9.21 -6.84
CA HIS A 76 -5.12 9.92 -6.52
C HIS A 76 -6.30 9.13 -7.12
N HIS A 77 -7.53 9.32 -6.62
CA HIS A 77 -8.69 8.53 -7.04
C HIS A 77 -9.00 8.63 -8.54
N ASN A 78 -8.66 9.75 -9.19
CA ASN A 78 -8.84 9.92 -10.65
C ASN A 78 -7.98 8.94 -11.47
N GLU A 79 -6.82 8.54 -10.94
CA GLU A 79 -5.86 7.65 -11.60
C GLU A 79 -5.97 6.21 -11.05
N LYS A 80 -7.03 5.91 -10.29
CA LYS A 80 -7.25 4.59 -9.68
C LYS A 80 -7.29 3.48 -10.72
N ASP A 81 -7.98 3.69 -11.85
CA ASP A 81 -8.09 2.67 -12.90
C ASP A 81 -6.72 2.32 -13.51
N VAL A 82 -5.86 3.32 -13.69
CA VAL A 82 -4.48 3.14 -14.15
C VAL A 82 -3.66 2.39 -13.10
N ALA A 83 -3.81 2.74 -11.82
CA ALA A 83 -3.14 2.04 -10.72
C ALA A 83 -3.55 0.56 -10.63
N GLU A 84 -4.84 0.26 -10.80
CA GLU A 84 -5.35 -1.12 -10.79
C GLU A 84 -4.86 -1.93 -12.00
N GLN A 85 -4.83 -1.33 -13.19
CA GLN A 85 -4.26 -1.97 -14.38
C GLN A 85 -2.77 -2.28 -14.17
N LEU A 86 -2.02 -1.32 -13.62
CA LEU A 86 -0.60 -1.50 -13.31
C LEU A 86 -0.40 -2.62 -12.27
N SER A 87 -1.20 -2.60 -11.21
CA SER A 87 -1.19 -3.62 -10.15
C SER A 87 -1.42 -5.02 -10.72
N LYS A 88 -2.43 -5.19 -11.59
CA LYS A 88 -2.71 -6.48 -12.25
C LYS A 88 -1.53 -6.95 -13.09
N GLN A 89 -0.94 -6.06 -13.89
CA GLN A 89 0.22 -6.41 -14.73
C GLN A 89 1.45 -6.78 -13.90
N LEU A 90 1.73 -6.05 -12.81
CA LEU A 90 2.84 -6.37 -11.91
C LEU A 90 2.59 -7.67 -11.12
N THR A 91 1.33 -7.95 -10.77
CA THR A 91 0.95 -9.21 -10.12
C THR A 91 1.20 -10.41 -11.03
N ASN A 92 0.93 -10.28 -12.34
CA ASN A 92 1.27 -11.29 -13.34
C ASN A 92 2.79 -11.56 -13.45
N LEU A 93 3.63 -10.63 -12.97
CA LEU A 93 5.08 -10.77 -12.88
C LEU A 93 5.56 -11.26 -11.50
N ASN A 94 4.64 -11.78 -10.67
CA ASN A 94 4.89 -12.29 -9.32
C ASN A 94 5.29 -11.22 -8.27
N PHE A 95 4.84 -9.99 -8.43
CA PHE A 95 4.94 -8.96 -7.39
C PHE A 95 3.66 -8.89 -6.56
N THR A 96 3.78 -8.73 -5.24
CA THR A 96 2.60 -8.46 -4.39
C THR A 96 2.30 -6.98 -4.44
N CYS A 97 1.18 -6.59 -5.04
CA CYS A 97 0.85 -5.18 -5.24
C CYS A 97 -0.30 -4.72 -4.34
N TYR A 98 -0.12 -3.55 -3.72
CA TYR A 98 -1.14 -2.86 -2.94
C TYR A 98 -1.39 -1.49 -3.55
N THR A 99 -2.64 -1.04 -3.58
CA THR A 99 -3.00 0.30 -4.08
C THR A 99 -3.46 1.16 -2.92
N LEU A 100 -2.94 2.38 -2.87
CA LEU A 100 -3.20 3.40 -1.86
C LEU A 100 -3.73 4.65 -2.55
N THR A 101 -5.01 4.95 -2.33
CA THR A 101 -5.66 6.15 -2.87
C THR A 101 -5.82 7.19 -1.76
N ASP A 102 -6.21 8.41 -2.08
CA ASP A 102 -6.59 9.42 -1.09
C ASP A 102 -7.77 8.99 -0.22
N ALA A 103 -8.66 8.12 -0.71
CA ALA A 103 -9.81 7.62 0.04
C ALA A 103 -9.55 6.32 0.83
N THR A 104 -8.59 5.48 0.44
CA THR A 104 -8.46 4.11 0.96
C THR A 104 -7.01 3.71 1.22
N PRO A 105 -6.69 3.17 2.42
CA PRO A 105 -7.56 2.97 3.59
C PRO A 105 -7.85 4.27 4.36
N SER A 106 -8.99 4.43 5.00
CA SER A 106 -9.32 5.66 5.76
C SER A 106 -8.41 5.89 6.98
N SER A 107 -7.93 4.81 7.60
CA SER A 107 -7.06 4.87 8.78
C SER A 107 -5.63 5.32 8.45
N ILE A 108 -5.18 6.39 9.10
CA ILE A 108 -3.80 6.90 9.00
C ILE A 108 -2.77 5.83 9.40
N VAL A 109 -3.07 5.06 10.45
CA VAL A 109 -2.18 3.98 10.93
C VAL A 109 -2.03 2.89 9.86
N ALA A 110 -3.14 2.49 9.23
CA ALA A 110 -3.13 1.50 8.17
C ALA A 110 -2.29 1.97 6.97
N ARG A 111 -2.42 3.25 6.57
CA ARG A 111 -1.61 3.85 5.50
C ARG A 111 -0.13 3.81 5.85
N ALA A 112 0.24 4.27 7.05
CA ALA A 112 1.62 4.28 7.49
C ALA A 112 2.22 2.87 7.51
N ASN A 113 1.45 1.86 7.94
CA ASN A 113 1.88 0.46 7.94
C ASN A 113 2.06 -0.09 6.53
N LEU A 114 1.16 0.21 5.58
CA LEU A 114 1.35 -0.18 4.17
C LEU A 114 2.66 0.39 3.61
N VAL A 115 2.95 1.67 3.86
CA VAL A 115 4.22 2.28 3.42
C VAL A 115 5.41 1.58 4.07
N ARG A 116 5.35 1.28 5.37
CA ARG A 116 6.41 0.55 6.09
C ARG A 116 6.64 -0.86 5.54
N TRP A 117 5.59 -1.59 5.22
CA TRP A 117 5.68 -2.96 4.72
C TRP A 117 6.07 -3.06 3.24
N SER A 118 5.89 -1.98 2.47
CA SER A 118 6.35 -1.94 1.09
C SER A 118 7.88 -2.02 0.98
N ASP A 119 8.35 -2.81 0.03
CA ASP A 119 9.75 -2.83 -0.39
C ASP A 119 10.04 -1.76 -1.44
N VAL A 120 9.09 -1.49 -2.33
CA VAL A 120 9.15 -0.45 -3.36
C VAL A 120 7.89 0.40 -3.30
N PHE A 121 8.07 1.72 -3.35
CA PHE A 121 6.99 2.69 -3.37
C PHE A 121 6.87 3.30 -4.76
N ILE A 122 5.75 3.06 -5.44
CA ILE A 122 5.43 3.65 -6.74
C ILE A 122 4.47 4.81 -6.52
N SER A 123 4.78 5.99 -7.05
CA SER A 123 3.89 7.16 -6.99
C SER A 123 3.41 7.51 -8.40
N LEU A 124 2.10 7.42 -8.63
CA LEU A 124 1.43 7.91 -9.84
C LEU A 124 1.11 9.40 -9.63
N ILE A 125 2.00 10.23 -10.17
CA ILE A 125 1.98 11.67 -9.98
C ILE A 125 1.17 12.33 -11.10
N SER A 126 0.15 13.07 -10.68
CA SER A 126 -0.69 13.95 -11.50
C SER A 126 -0.82 15.33 -10.84
N ARG A 127 -1.46 16.28 -11.54
CA ARG A 127 -1.75 17.60 -10.94
C ARG A 127 -2.67 17.46 -9.72
N SER A 128 -3.61 16.52 -9.76
CA SER A 128 -4.50 16.23 -8.62
C SER A 128 -3.72 15.62 -7.46
N TYR A 129 -2.83 14.66 -7.74
CA TYR A 129 -1.96 14.07 -6.71
C TYR A 129 -1.19 15.13 -5.91
N GLN A 130 -0.59 16.11 -6.60
CA GLN A 130 0.20 17.14 -5.93
C GLN A 130 -0.64 18.08 -5.05
N ARG A 131 -1.93 18.29 -5.39
CA ARG A 131 -2.85 19.15 -4.64
C ARG A 131 -3.50 18.44 -3.46
N THR A 132 -3.51 17.11 -3.47
CA THR A 132 -4.15 16.31 -2.43
C THR A 132 -3.21 16.09 -1.26
N PHE A 133 -3.61 16.59 -0.09
CA PHE A 133 -2.83 16.54 1.14
C PHE A 133 -2.36 15.12 1.49
N PHE A 134 -3.26 14.13 1.44
CA PHE A 134 -2.93 12.75 1.79
C PHE A 134 -1.89 12.11 0.85
N CYS A 135 -1.95 12.41 -0.44
CA CYS A 135 -0.97 11.94 -1.42
C CYS A 135 0.42 12.51 -1.10
N MET A 136 0.48 13.81 -0.83
CA MET A 136 1.71 14.52 -0.45
C MET A 136 2.28 14.04 0.88
N GLU A 137 1.45 13.82 1.89
CA GLU A 137 1.87 13.27 3.19
C GLU A 137 2.45 11.86 3.02
N THR A 138 1.76 11.00 2.26
CA THR A 138 2.19 9.62 2.02
C THR A 138 3.56 9.55 1.35
N ILE A 139 3.79 10.32 0.28
CA ILE A 139 5.08 10.28 -0.43
C ILE A 139 6.21 10.90 0.39
N ASN A 140 5.94 11.96 1.17
CA ASN A 140 6.92 12.50 2.11
C ASN A 140 7.28 11.47 3.18
N TYR A 141 6.29 10.76 3.71
CA TYR A 141 6.53 9.70 4.69
C TYR A 141 7.35 8.53 4.10
N ALA A 142 7.07 8.13 2.87
CA ALA A 142 7.87 7.13 2.15
C ALA A 142 9.33 7.59 1.96
N LYS A 143 9.53 8.87 1.65
CA LYS A 143 10.86 9.49 1.53
C LYS A 143 11.60 9.50 2.87
N ASP A 144 10.94 9.85 3.96
CA ASP A 144 11.53 9.89 5.30
C ASP A 144 11.96 8.48 5.76
N LEU A 145 11.18 7.46 5.41
CA LEU A 145 11.54 6.04 5.57
C LEU A 145 12.60 5.53 4.59
N ARG A 146 13.12 6.41 3.71
CA ARG A 146 14.10 6.09 2.65
C ARG A 146 13.68 4.92 1.78
N LYS A 147 12.38 4.80 1.50
CA LYS A 147 11.86 3.79 0.57
C LYS A 147 12.42 4.06 -0.84
N PRO A 148 12.73 3.03 -1.63
CA PRO A 148 13.06 3.22 -3.03
C PRO A 148 11.78 3.65 -3.75
N ILE A 149 11.74 4.94 -4.12
CA ILE A 149 10.60 5.56 -4.79
C ILE A 149 10.79 5.46 -6.31
N VAL A 150 9.76 4.98 -6.99
CA VAL A 150 9.62 5.06 -8.45
C VAL A 150 8.49 6.03 -8.75
N VAL A 151 8.77 7.03 -9.57
CA VAL A 151 7.79 8.03 -9.97
C VAL A 151 7.26 7.71 -11.36
N ILE A 152 5.95 7.77 -11.51
CA ILE A 152 5.27 7.66 -12.78
C ILE A 152 4.45 8.93 -12.99
N LEU A 153 4.79 9.71 -14.00
CA LEU A 153 4.05 10.91 -14.40
C LEU A 153 2.85 10.47 -15.23
N ALA A 154 1.65 10.61 -14.66
CA ALA A 154 0.39 10.20 -15.30
C ALA A 154 -0.07 11.18 -16.40
N GLU A 155 0.43 12.42 -16.37
CA GLU A 155 0.11 13.46 -17.35
C GLU A 155 1.39 13.85 -18.12
N SER A 156 1.34 13.83 -19.45
CA SER A 156 2.52 14.08 -20.31
C SER A 156 3.13 15.48 -20.18
N ASN A 157 2.32 16.47 -19.80
CA ASN A 157 2.74 17.88 -19.70
C ASN A 157 2.85 18.35 -18.24
N PHE A 158 2.76 17.43 -17.28
CA PHE A 158 2.85 17.79 -15.87
C PHE A 158 4.29 17.71 -15.38
N GLN A 159 4.76 18.79 -14.76
CA GLN A 159 6.04 18.83 -14.08
C GLN A 159 5.79 19.09 -12.60
N PRO A 160 6.10 18.12 -11.71
CA PRO A 160 5.94 18.32 -10.29
C PRO A 160 6.89 19.41 -9.79
N TYR A 161 6.43 20.21 -8.84
CA TYR A 161 7.23 21.31 -8.27
C TYR A 161 7.32 21.22 -6.74
N GLY A 162 8.19 22.06 -6.16
CA GLY A 162 8.42 22.10 -4.71
C GLY A 162 8.95 20.76 -4.17
N ALA A 163 8.40 20.31 -3.04
CA ALA A 163 8.81 19.06 -2.39
C ALA A 163 8.59 17.83 -3.30
N LEU A 164 7.47 17.78 -4.04
CA LEU A 164 7.18 16.67 -4.95
C LEU A 164 8.17 16.62 -6.11
N GLY A 165 8.52 17.79 -6.66
CA GLY A 165 9.55 17.91 -7.71
C GLY A 165 10.92 17.42 -7.23
N ALA A 166 11.32 17.81 -6.01
CA ALA A 166 12.57 17.35 -5.42
C ALA A 166 12.59 15.83 -5.17
N ILE A 167 11.48 15.26 -4.69
CA ILE A 167 11.35 13.80 -4.53
C ILE A 167 11.41 13.10 -5.89
N SER A 168 10.74 13.65 -6.91
CA SER A 168 10.72 13.08 -8.25
C SER A 168 12.11 13.10 -8.91
N ALA A 169 12.88 14.16 -8.71
CA ALA A 169 14.26 14.25 -9.18
C ALA A 169 15.20 13.29 -8.43
N GLY A 170 14.93 13.02 -7.15
CA GLY A 170 15.68 12.06 -6.32
C GLY A 170 15.17 10.62 -6.39
N ALA A 171 14.13 10.34 -7.18
CA ALA A 171 13.55 9.01 -7.31
C ALA A 171 14.55 8.04 -7.95
N VAL A 172 14.38 6.75 -7.67
CA VAL A 172 15.19 5.68 -8.29
C VAL A 172 15.01 5.69 -9.81
N ARG A 173 13.79 5.94 -10.25
CA ARG A 173 13.39 6.00 -11.65
C ARG A 173 12.20 6.94 -11.77
N SER A 174 12.18 7.71 -12.84
CA SER A 174 11.03 8.51 -13.27
C SER A 174 10.60 8.03 -14.66
N ILE A 175 9.31 7.78 -14.85
CA ILE A 175 8.72 7.28 -16.09
C ILE A 175 7.54 8.17 -16.46
N VAL A 176 7.39 8.51 -17.73
CA VAL A 176 6.21 9.22 -18.24
C VAL A 176 5.26 8.20 -18.84
N LEU A 177 3.98 8.22 -18.44
CA LEU A 177 2.96 7.40 -19.10
C LEU A 177 2.59 8.01 -20.45
N PRO A 178 2.58 7.21 -21.53
CA PRO A 178 2.01 7.65 -22.79
C PRO A 178 0.49 7.75 -22.69
N ASN A 179 -0.13 8.51 -23.59
CA ASN A 179 -1.58 8.70 -23.64
C ASN A 179 -2.35 7.38 -23.83
N ASP A 180 -1.69 6.37 -24.41
CA ASP A 180 -2.28 5.04 -24.68
C ASP A 180 -2.27 4.12 -23.44
N GLY A 181 -1.90 4.64 -22.27
CA GLY A 181 -1.89 3.91 -21.00
C GLY A 181 -0.59 3.15 -20.73
N ILE A 182 -0.69 1.99 -20.08
CA ILE A 182 0.49 1.25 -19.62
C ILE A 182 1.00 0.33 -20.73
N SER A 183 2.02 0.81 -21.45
CA SER A 183 2.72 0.03 -22.47
C SER A 183 3.64 -1.04 -21.86
N GLU A 184 3.94 -2.07 -22.64
CA GLU A 184 4.86 -3.14 -22.25
C GLU A 184 6.26 -2.60 -21.89
N ASN A 185 6.74 -1.59 -22.61
CA ASN A 185 8.01 -0.93 -22.31
C ASN A 185 8.04 -0.30 -20.89
N VAL A 186 6.94 0.33 -20.48
CA VAL A 186 6.80 0.88 -19.11
C VAL A 186 6.87 -0.27 -18.10
N LEU A 187 6.18 -1.37 -18.36
CA LEU A 187 6.18 -2.54 -17.49
C LEU A 187 7.56 -3.18 -17.37
N THR A 188 8.30 -3.32 -18.48
CA THR A 188 9.68 -3.84 -18.48
C THR A 188 10.62 -2.93 -17.71
N GLN A 189 10.50 -1.61 -17.85
CA GLN A 189 11.31 -0.66 -17.08
C GLN A 189 11.01 -0.75 -15.58
N LEU A 190 9.74 -0.91 -15.21
CA LEU A 190 9.31 -1.08 -13.82
C LEU A 190 9.82 -2.39 -13.24
N SER A 191 9.59 -3.52 -13.91
CA SER A 191 9.99 -4.84 -13.42
C SER A 191 11.50 -4.95 -13.20
N ASN A 192 12.30 -4.39 -14.12
CA ASN A 192 13.75 -4.31 -13.99
C ASN A 192 14.15 -3.43 -12.81
N THR A 193 13.52 -2.26 -12.66
CA THR A 193 13.81 -1.34 -11.54
C THR A 193 13.49 -1.99 -10.19
N ILE A 194 12.34 -2.64 -10.07
CA ILE A 194 11.89 -3.33 -8.85
C ILE A 194 12.83 -4.49 -8.52
N SER A 195 13.16 -5.33 -9.51
CA SER A 195 14.05 -6.48 -9.32
C SER A 195 15.46 -6.07 -8.88
N ASN A 196 15.98 -4.95 -9.40
CA ASN A 196 17.28 -4.42 -9.01
C ASN A 196 17.32 -3.93 -7.54
N GLN A 197 16.17 -3.56 -6.96
CA GLN A 197 16.11 -3.19 -5.54
C GLN A 197 16.26 -4.40 -4.61
N LYS A 198 15.79 -5.59 -5.03
CA LYS A 198 15.96 -6.84 -4.27
C LYS A 198 17.43 -7.15 -4.00
N ILE A 199 18.28 -6.93 -5.01
CA ILE A 199 19.71 -7.22 -4.95
C ILE A 199 20.43 -6.28 -3.96
N LYS A 200 20.07 -4.98 -3.95
CA LYS A 200 20.70 -4.01 -3.05
C LYS A 200 20.40 -4.29 -1.57
N LYS A 201 19.17 -4.72 -1.24
CA LYS A 201 18.77 -5.04 0.14
C LYS A 201 19.59 -6.21 0.71
N ASN A 202 19.89 -7.21 -0.11
CA ASN A 202 20.69 -8.37 0.30
C ASN A 202 22.20 -8.06 0.44
N SER A 203 22.72 -7.05 -0.28
CA SER A 203 24.16 -6.71 -0.23
C SER A 203 24.59 -5.94 1.01
N LYS A 204 23.67 -5.29 1.73
CA LYS A 204 24.00 -4.43 2.88
C LYS A 204 24.25 -5.19 4.20
N ASN A 205 24.19 -6.51 4.19
CA ASN A 205 24.50 -7.36 5.35
C ASN A 205 25.90 -8.00 5.31
N VAL A 206 26.76 -7.66 4.35
CA VAL A 206 28.17 -8.09 4.37
C VAL A 206 29.02 -6.91 4.80
N THR A 207 29.04 -6.66 6.11
CA THR A 207 30.13 -5.91 6.73
C THR A 207 31.31 -6.87 6.82
N ASP A 208 32.37 -6.57 6.07
CA ASP A 208 33.64 -7.29 6.11
C ASP A 208 34.25 -7.25 7.52
N PRO A 209 34.36 -8.38 8.25
CA PRO A 209 34.89 -8.42 9.61
C PRO A 209 36.41 -8.17 9.69
N ALA A 210 37.10 -7.96 8.57
CA ALA A 210 38.57 -7.80 8.54
C ALA A 210 39.10 -6.41 8.95
N LYS A 211 38.26 -5.47 9.44
CA LYS A 211 38.70 -4.11 9.81
C LYS A 211 38.27 -3.62 11.21
N MET A 212 38.06 -4.50 12.18
CA MET A 212 37.99 -4.12 13.59
C MET A 212 39.13 -4.77 14.37
N GLU A 213 40.25 -4.05 14.44
CA GLU A 213 41.32 -4.34 15.38
C GLU A 213 40.87 -4.01 16.82
N ALA A 214 41.07 -5.02 17.68
CA ALA A 214 41.41 -4.95 19.10
C ALA A 214 40.59 -4.04 20.02
N ASN A 215 39.51 -4.59 20.57
CA ASN A 215 39.25 -4.48 22.01
C ASN A 215 38.67 -5.80 22.52
N ASN A 216 39.42 -6.43 23.42
CA ASN A 216 39.03 -7.65 24.12
C ASN A 216 37.95 -7.31 25.14
N ASP A 217 36.70 -7.57 24.80
CA ASP A 217 35.68 -7.89 25.78
C ASP A 217 34.83 -9.04 25.26
N LYS A 218 34.61 -10.02 26.15
CA LYS A 218 33.84 -11.24 25.88
C LYS A 218 32.44 -10.90 25.39
N VAL A 219 32.23 -10.94 24.08
CA VAL A 219 30.90 -10.97 23.49
C VAL A 219 30.46 -12.43 23.39
N ASN A 220 29.50 -12.80 24.22
CA ASN A 220 28.75 -14.03 24.08
C ASN A 220 28.12 -14.07 22.68
N MET A 221 28.40 -15.15 21.94
CA MET A 221 27.68 -15.46 20.71
C MET A 221 26.19 -15.66 21.03
N ILE A 222 25.38 -14.65 20.70
CA ILE A 222 23.94 -14.81 20.59
C ILE A 222 23.72 -15.71 19.38
N HIS A 223 23.26 -16.94 19.62
CA HIS A 223 22.61 -17.75 18.60
C HIS A 223 21.49 -16.90 17.99
N GLY A 224 21.67 -16.48 16.74
CA GLY A 224 20.70 -15.70 16.01
C GLY A 224 19.46 -16.53 15.72
N ASP A 225 18.54 -16.57 16.67
CA ASP A 225 17.14 -16.89 16.41
C ASP A 225 16.62 -15.86 15.43
N THR A 226 16.61 -16.21 14.14
CA THR A 226 15.86 -15.48 13.14
C THR A 226 14.38 -15.71 13.41
N GLN A 227 13.81 -14.95 14.35
CA GLN A 227 12.37 -14.94 14.59
C GLN A 227 11.67 -14.40 13.34
N CYS A 228 11.08 -15.31 12.57
CA CYS A 228 10.18 -14.96 11.49
C CYS A 228 8.82 -14.64 12.11
N THR A 229 8.49 -13.36 12.24
CA THR A 229 7.15 -12.95 12.68
C THR A 229 6.19 -13.11 11.50
N ILE A 230 5.27 -14.06 11.60
CA ILE A 230 4.16 -14.23 10.65
C ILE A 230 2.98 -13.42 11.20
N LEU A 231 2.49 -12.44 10.43
CA LEU A 231 1.27 -11.69 10.75
C LEU A 231 0.11 -12.24 9.93
N VAL A 232 -0.92 -12.75 10.60
CA VAL A 232 -2.13 -13.26 9.95
C VAL A 232 -3.25 -12.23 10.13
N CYS A 233 -3.61 -11.54 9.05
CA CYS A 233 -4.73 -10.60 9.04
C CYS A 233 -5.96 -11.24 8.40
N THR A 234 -7.10 -11.23 9.10
CA THR A 234 -8.38 -11.69 8.55
C THR A 234 -9.45 -10.61 8.63
N VAL A 235 -10.31 -10.56 7.61
CA VAL A 235 -11.60 -9.87 7.63
C VAL A 235 -12.65 -10.77 8.29
N ASP A 236 -13.80 -10.21 8.69
CA ASP A 236 -14.78 -10.72 9.67
C ASP A 236 -15.14 -12.22 9.62
N ASP A 237 -15.10 -12.87 8.46
CA ASP A 237 -15.44 -14.29 8.30
C ASP A 237 -14.23 -15.25 8.39
N GLY A 238 -13.01 -14.73 8.45
CA GLY A 238 -11.77 -15.50 8.39
C GLY A 238 -11.20 -15.96 9.74
N VAL A 239 -11.82 -15.57 10.87
CA VAL A 239 -11.26 -15.78 12.23
C VAL A 239 -10.99 -17.26 12.53
N THR A 240 -11.89 -18.17 12.12
CA THR A 240 -11.69 -19.61 12.35
C THR A 240 -10.50 -20.17 11.57
N VAL A 241 -10.27 -19.68 10.34
CA VAL A 241 -9.12 -20.09 9.52
C VAL A 241 -7.83 -19.50 10.10
N ALA A 242 -7.85 -18.24 10.53
CA ALA A 242 -6.74 -17.61 11.24
C ALA A 242 -6.34 -18.39 12.49
N GLN A 243 -7.33 -18.78 13.30
CA GLN A 243 -7.11 -19.54 14.53
C GLN A 243 -6.48 -20.90 14.20
N LEU A 244 -6.99 -21.62 13.19
CA LEU A 244 -6.42 -22.91 12.78
C LEU A 244 -4.97 -22.79 12.31
N VAL A 245 -4.65 -21.76 11.54
CA VAL A 245 -3.29 -21.47 11.06
C VAL A 245 -2.38 -21.07 12.23
N TYR A 246 -2.88 -20.29 13.18
CA TYR A 246 -2.15 -19.90 14.39
C TYR A 246 -1.80 -21.10 15.28
N GLU A 247 -2.79 -21.97 15.56
CA GLU A 247 -2.57 -23.19 16.35
C GLU A 247 -1.56 -24.13 15.68
N ASP A 248 -1.63 -24.28 14.36
CA ASP A 248 -0.68 -25.08 13.60
C ASP A 248 0.74 -24.51 13.68
N PHE A 249 0.91 -23.18 13.58
CA PHE A 249 2.22 -22.56 13.75
C PHE A 249 2.77 -22.65 15.18
N ILE A 250 1.93 -22.49 16.21
CA ILE A 250 2.34 -22.72 17.61
C ILE A 250 2.81 -24.16 17.81
N SER A 251 2.09 -25.13 17.25
CA SER A 251 2.44 -26.55 17.37
C SER A 251 3.81 -26.87 16.77
N ASN A 252 4.29 -26.03 15.85
CA ASN A 252 5.60 -26.12 15.21
C ASN A 252 6.69 -25.23 15.88
N ASN A 253 6.43 -24.70 17.08
CA ASN A 253 7.32 -23.80 17.83
C ASN A 253 7.68 -22.49 17.09
N LEU A 254 6.79 -21.97 16.25
CA LEU A 254 6.97 -20.68 15.61
C LEU A 254 6.34 -19.57 16.47
N ASN A 255 7.03 -18.44 16.58
CA ASN A 255 6.54 -17.27 17.30
C ASN A 255 5.62 -16.44 16.38
N VAL A 256 4.31 -16.50 16.60
CA VAL A 256 3.29 -15.86 15.73
C VAL A 256 2.53 -14.79 16.51
N GLY A 257 2.33 -13.62 15.90
CA GLY A 257 1.48 -12.55 16.42
C GLY A 257 0.15 -12.52 15.68
N PHE A 258 -0.95 -12.37 16.42
CA PHE A 258 -2.29 -12.28 15.85
C PHE A 258 -2.89 -10.88 16.08
N GLU A 259 -3.35 -10.22 15.02
CA GLU A 259 -4.03 -8.93 15.09
C GLU A 259 -5.34 -8.98 14.29
N ASN A 260 -6.47 -8.81 14.99
CA ASN A 260 -7.78 -8.77 14.38
C ASN A 260 -8.12 -7.32 13.99
N LEU A 261 -8.12 -7.05 12.68
CA LEU A 261 -8.33 -5.70 12.13
C LEU A 261 -9.80 -5.26 12.10
N SER A 262 -10.76 -6.14 12.41
CA SER A 262 -12.18 -5.78 12.36
C SER A 262 -12.73 -5.16 13.65
N LYS A 263 -11.94 -5.17 14.72
CA LYS A 263 -12.27 -4.42 15.93
C LYS A 263 -11.65 -3.02 15.85
N PRO A 264 -12.45 -1.94 15.86
CA PRO A 264 -11.90 -0.61 16.07
C PRO A 264 -11.25 -0.56 17.46
N ASN A 265 -10.00 -0.07 17.52
CA ASN A 265 -9.28 0.22 18.77
C ASN A 265 -9.96 1.34 19.56
#